data_AF-A0A3N5GZY2-F1
#
_entry.id   AF-A0A3N5GZY2-F1
#
_cell.length_a   1.000
_cell.length_b   1.000
_cell.length_c   1.000
_cell.angle_alpha   90.00
_cell.angle_beta   90.00
_cell.angle_gamma   90.00
#
_symmetry.space_group_name_H-M   'P 1'
#
loop_
_entity.id
_entity.type
_entity.pdbx_description
1 polymer ?
#
loop_
_entity_poly.entity_id
_entity_poly.type
_entity_poly.pdbx_seq_one_letter_code
_entity_poly.pdbx_strand_id
1 'polypeptide(L)'
;MLRNFLKAITPPARERPGDWVQHPDYFVGKEALAKDDAAGAREAFLRVLAERPEQLDAKAGLALATYLLGDPGALAQVDEVLTRALGGTTELLRVTLEELGPAAEARALRPSLAWRVAQRLDADPDGGGARSYYEVASRAEGLMGLKARVRSLELDPEPTLPALSAADDLTRQEPELQKRVAALLRKLAPGERRFVEMPPEDTHLELELRPSPQGETGAATGLFRPPPRIVPVRLEAMDDAGLRVTSVNGTNPLPFRRILALALGIVPAADGRNTVITDLVLSWPEGEMGSTVLRLHLADVALDRFYPGVPPKEAYLCWVRDVAARSGAKRLPPGTEDHTVPRYASPDEMTRQVHGEG
;
A
#
# COMPACT_ATOMS: atom_id res chain seq x y z
N MET A 1 -8.02 -23.62 -36.01
CA MET A 1 -7.83 -22.36 -36.75
C MET A 1 -6.89 -21.44 -35.98
N LEU A 2 -5.57 -21.69 -36.07
CA LEU A 2 -4.54 -21.06 -35.21
C LEU A 2 -3.48 -20.28 -35.99
N ARG A 3 -3.68 -20.04 -37.30
CA ARG A 3 -2.62 -19.61 -38.22
C ARG A 3 -2.56 -18.11 -38.55
N ASN A 4 -3.57 -17.31 -38.20
CA ASN A 4 -3.63 -15.89 -38.62
C ASN A 4 -3.32 -14.87 -37.51
N PHE A 5 -2.93 -15.29 -36.30
CA PHE A 5 -2.68 -14.39 -35.17
C PHE A 5 -1.24 -13.82 -35.13
N LEU A 6 -0.29 -14.43 -35.85
CA LEU A 6 1.16 -14.28 -35.58
C LEU A 6 1.97 -13.52 -36.65
N LYS A 7 1.34 -12.86 -37.62
CA LYS A 7 2.09 -12.06 -38.61
C LYS A 7 2.39 -10.61 -38.19
N ALA A 8 1.85 -10.12 -37.08
CA ALA A 8 1.86 -8.69 -36.75
C ALA A 8 2.55 -8.31 -35.43
N ILE A 9 3.23 -9.23 -34.75
CA ILE A 9 3.95 -8.93 -33.51
C ILE A 9 5.45 -9.08 -33.76
N THR A 10 6.04 -8.03 -34.33
CA THR A 10 7.49 -7.83 -34.41
C THR A 10 7.96 -7.16 -33.12
N PRO A 11 9.10 -7.56 -32.52
CA PRO A 11 9.62 -6.89 -31.32
C PRO A 11 9.94 -5.42 -31.67
N PRO A 12 9.49 -4.42 -30.88
CA PRO A 12 9.93 -3.06 -31.14
C PRO A 12 11.40 -2.89 -30.80
N ALA A 13 12.07 -2.14 -31.67
CA ALA A 13 13.41 -1.61 -31.48
C ALA A 13 13.52 -0.84 -30.16
N ARG A 14 14.73 -0.89 -29.58
CA ARG A 14 15.16 -0.03 -28.47
C ARG A 14 14.86 1.45 -28.77
N GLU A 15 14.36 2.13 -27.73
CA GLU A 15 14.36 3.60 -27.49
C GLU A 15 13.37 4.48 -28.28
N ARG A 16 12.60 5.43 -27.70
CA ARG A 16 12.74 6.26 -26.47
C ARG A 16 11.37 6.81 -25.98
N PRO A 17 11.17 6.89 -24.65
CA PRO A 17 10.36 7.95 -24.03
C PRO A 17 11.13 8.68 -22.89
N GLY A 18 11.07 10.02 -22.90
CA GLY A 18 11.57 10.98 -21.89
C GLY A 18 12.47 10.46 -20.76
N ASP A 19 13.77 10.77 -20.85
CA ASP A 19 14.83 10.37 -19.92
C ASP A 19 14.59 10.81 -18.47
N TRP A 20 13.81 10.05 -17.70
CA TRP A 20 13.99 9.92 -16.25
C TRP A 20 15.08 8.87 -16.01
N VAL A 21 16.32 9.23 -16.33
CA VAL A 21 17.48 8.43 -15.95
C VAL A 21 17.79 8.75 -14.50
N GLN A 22 17.61 7.80 -13.58
CA GLN A 22 18.09 7.94 -12.21
C GLN A 22 19.60 8.23 -12.26
N HIS A 23 20.06 9.28 -11.58
CA HIS A 23 21.48 9.67 -11.63
C HIS A 23 22.35 8.47 -11.21
N PRO A 24 23.40 8.10 -11.96
CA PRO A 24 24.16 6.87 -11.70
C PRO A 24 24.75 6.83 -10.28
N ASP A 25 25.20 7.98 -9.75
CA ASP A 25 25.69 8.08 -8.37
C ASP A 25 24.62 7.78 -7.30
N TYR A 26 23.32 7.79 -7.63
CA TYR A 26 22.29 7.37 -6.68
C TYR A 26 22.46 5.89 -6.31
N PHE A 27 22.72 5.03 -7.30
CA PHE A 27 22.95 3.61 -7.06
C PHE A 27 24.31 3.37 -6.38
N VAL A 28 25.32 4.18 -6.70
CA VAL A 28 26.60 4.17 -5.98
C VAL A 28 26.38 4.47 -4.50
N GLY A 29 25.55 5.48 -4.18
CA GLY A 29 25.20 5.83 -2.80
C GLY A 29 24.45 4.71 -2.08
N LYS A 30 23.46 4.09 -2.74
CA LYS A 30 22.72 2.94 -2.18
C LYS A 30 23.60 1.72 -1.98
N GLU A 31 24.51 1.43 -2.90
CA GLU A 31 25.46 0.32 -2.78
C GLU A 31 26.49 0.57 -1.66
N ALA A 32 26.94 1.81 -1.49
CA ALA A 32 27.81 2.19 -0.38
C ALA A 32 27.11 2.01 0.98
N LEU A 33 25.84 2.45 1.12
CA LEU A 33 25.03 2.19 2.31
C LEU A 33 24.87 0.68 2.58
N ALA A 34 24.66 -0.12 1.55
CA ALA A 34 24.55 -1.58 1.68
C ALA A 34 25.85 -2.27 2.10
N LYS A 35 27.00 -1.59 1.97
CA LYS A 35 28.33 -2.05 2.41
C LYS A 35 28.78 -1.38 3.71
N ASP A 36 27.87 -0.72 4.43
CA ASP A 36 28.15 0.07 5.64
C ASP A 36 29.16 1.22 5.43
N ASP A 37 29.34 1.67 4.18
CA ASP A 37 30.19 2.82 3.84
C ASP A 37 29.37 4.12 3.79
N ALA A 38 29.06 4.64 4.99
CA ALA A 38 28.29 5.88 5.13
C ALA A 38 29.03 7.11 4.57
N ALA A 39 30.36 7.13 4.58
CA ALA A 39 31.14 8.23 4.04
C ALA A 39 31.06 8.27 2.50
N GLY A 40 31.26 7.12 1.85
CA GLY A 40 31.11 6.98 0.40
C GLY A 40 29.67 7.24 -0.07
N ALA A 41 28.68 6.79 0.71
CA ALA A 41 27.28 7.08 0.44
C ALA A 41 26.97 8.58 0.46
N ARG A 42 27.45 9.29 1.49
CA ARG A 42 27.28 10.75 1.64
C ARG A 42 27.84 11.48 0.42
N GLU A 43 29.07 11.16 0.01
CA GLU A 43 29.69 11.79 -1.15
C GLU A 43 28.91 11.53 -2.44
N ALA A 44 28.45 10.30 -2.66
CA ALA A 44 27.66 9.95 -3.82
C ALA A 44 26.32 10.70 -3.88
N PHE A 45 25.58 10.78 -2.77
CA PHE A 45 24.32 11.54 -2.73
C PHE A 45 24.53 13.05 -2.87
N LEU A 46 25.63 13.61 -2.36
CA LEU A 46 25.97 15.01 -2.60
C LEU A 46 26.21 15.30 -4.09
N ARG A 47 26.85 14.38 -4.84
CA ARG A 47 27.00 14.51 -6.29
C ARG A 47 25.65 14.51 -7.00
N VAL A 48 24.74 13.60 -6.61
CA VAL A 48 23.37 13.58 -7.14
C VAL A 48 22.64 14.91 -6.89
N LEU A 49 22.72 15.42 -5.66
CA LEU A 49 22.00 16.63 -5.25
C LEU A 49 22.62 17.92 -5.83
N ALA A 50 23.89 17.91 -6.21
CA ALA A 50 24.50 19.02 -6.93
C ALA A 50 23.85 19.25 -8.30
N GLU A 51 23.44 18.18 -8.98
CA GLU A 51 22.73 18.25 -10.26
C GLU A 51 21.19 18.29 -10.08
N ARG A 52 20.68 17.61 -9.06
CA ARG A 52 19.24 17.43 -8.81
C ARG A 52 18.88 17.79 -7.36
N PRO A 53 18.89 19.09 -7.01
CA PRO A 53 18.74 19.54 -5.63
C PRO A 53 17.37 19.21 -5.01
N GLU A 54 16.34 18.97 -5.83
CA GLU A 54 14.98 18.68 -5.37
C GLU A 54 14.66 17.17 -5.25
N GLN A 55 15.61 16.29 -5.56
CA GLN A 55 15.40 14.85 -5.55
C GLN A 55 15.27 14.31 -4.12
N LEU A 56 14.04 13.97 -3.72
CA LEU A 56 13.72 13.57 -2.34
C LEU A 56 14.47 12.30 -1.89
N ASP A 57 14.56 11.28 -2.75
CA ASP A 57 15.22 10.01 -2.40
C ASP A 57 16.71 10.22 -2.13
N ALA A 58 17.37 11.09 -2.90
CA ALA A 58 18.77 11.45 -2.69
C ALA A 58 18.96 12.26 -1.40
N LYS A 59 18.01 13.14 -1.04
CA LYS A 59 18.01 13.83 0.26
C LYS A 59 17.80 12.84 1.42
N ALA A 60 16.93 11.85 1.26
CA ALA A 60 16.71 10.80 2.26
C ALA A 60 17.97 9.95 2.47
N GLY A 61 18.61 9.51 1.37
CA GLY A 61 19.88 8.79 1.40
C GLY A 61 21.01 9.61 2.03
N LEU A 62 21.09 10.91 1.73
CA LEU A 62 22.06 11.81 2.36
C LEU A 62 21.80 11.94 3.87
N ALA A 63 20.54 12.12 4.28
CA ALA A 63 20.18 12.23 5.69
C ALA A 63 20.52 10.95 6.47
N LEU A 64 20.25 9.77 5.89
CA LEU A 64 20.64 8.48 6.47
C LEU A 64 22.16 8.35 6.56
N ALA A 65 22.92 8.62 5.49
CA ALA A 65 24.38 8.55 5.51
C ALA A 65 24.98 9.48 6.58
N THR A 66 24.44 10.69 6.69
CA THR A 66 24.84 11.70 7.69
C THR A 66 24.51 11.26 9.12
N TYR A 67 23.35 10.62 9.31
CA TYR A 67 22.94 10.02 10.58
C TYR A 67 23.88 8.88 11.02
N LEU A 68 24.24 7.98 10.10
CA LEU A 68 25.14 6.86 10.38
C LEU A 68 26.57 7.32 10.72
N LEU A 69 26.99 8.47 10.20
CA LEU A 69 28.27 9.11 10.56
C LEU A 69 28.24 9.79 11.94
N GLY A 70 27.09 9.86 12.61
CA GLY A 70 26.93 10.51 13.92
C GLY A 70 26.99 12.05 13.84
N ASP A 71 26.70 12.63 12.68
CA ASP A 71 26.72 14.08 12.52
C ASP A 71 25.52 14.73 13.25
N PRO A 72 25.75 15.78 14.08
CA PRO A 72 24.68 16.44 14.83
C PRO A 72 23.61 17.09 13.95
N GLY A 73 23.92 17.42 12.69
CA GLY A 73 22.98 17.99 11.73
C GLY A 73 22.03 16.97 11.10
N ALA A 74 22.26 15.67 11.29
CA ALA A 74 21.50 14.62 10.61
C ALA A 74 20.00 14.69 10.90
N LEU A 75 19.61 14.91 12.16
CA LEU A 75 18.19 14.94 12.54
C LEU A 75 17.45 16.13 11.92
N ALA A 76 18.13 17.26 11.69
CA ALA A 76 17.52 18.39 10.98
C ALA A 76 17.25 18.05 9.51
N GLN A 77 18.14 17.29 8.86
CA GLN A 77 17.94 16.81 7.49
C GLN A 77 16.81 15.77 7.42
N VAL A 78 16.76 14.84 8.37
CA VAL A 78 15.64 13.87 8.51
C VAL A 78 14.31 14.61 8.63
N ASP A 79 14.25 15.66 9.46
CA ASP A 79 13.04 16.47 9.65
C ASP A 79 12.61 17.21 8.38
N GLU A 80 13.55 17.76 7.61
CA GLU A 80 13.27 18.40 6.31
C GLU A 80 12.66 17.39 5.33
N VAL A 81 13.32 16.24 5.19
CA VAL A 81 12.91 15.14 4.29
C VAL A 81 11.51 14.65 4.65
N LEU A 82 11.26 14.35 5.92
CA LEU A 82 9.95 13.88 6.40
C LEU A 82 8.88 14.96 6.28
N THR A 83 9.20 16.22 6.54
CA THR A 83 8.24 17.32 6.36
C THR A 83 7.79 17.45 4.91
N ARG A 84 8.70 17.25 3.96
CA ARG A 84 8.37 17.23 2.53
C ARG A 84 7.54 16.00 2.17
N ALA A 85 7.91 14.82 2.64
CA ALA A 85 7.17 13.58 2.41
C ALA A 85 5.73 13.64 2.97
N LEU A 86 5.55 14.26 4.14
CA LEU A 86 4.24 14.50 4.76
C LEU A 86 3.31 15.40 3.91
N GLY A 87 3.87 16.24 3.05
CA GLY A 87 3.10 17.04 2.09
C GLY A 87 2.61 16.25 0.87
N GLY A 88 3.13 15.03 0.66
CA GLY A 88 2.78 14.14 -0.44
C GLY A 88 1.79 13.05 -0.05
N THR A 89 1.85 11.89 -0.72
CA THR A 89 0.99 10.73 -0.45
C THR A 89 1.46 9.94 0.78
N THR A 90 0.58 9.14 1.40
CA THR A 90 1.00 8.22 2.48
C THR A 90 2.05 7.21 1.98
N GLU A 91 1.96 6.82 0.72
CA GLU A 91 2.94 5.93 0.10
C GLU A 91 4.32 6.57 -0.05
N LEU A 92 4.37 7.83 -0.50
CA LEU A 92 5.62 8.60 -0.51
C LEU A 92 6.23 8.66 0.89
N LEU A 93 5.41 8.88 1.91
CA LEU A 93 5.87 8.87 3.30
C LEU A 93 6.45 7.50 3.68
N ARG A 94 5.79 6.38 3.34
CA ARG A 94 6.28 5.03 3.63
C ARG A 94 7.63 4.75 2.99
N VAL A 95 7.77 5.05 1.69
CA VAL A 95 9.03 4.88 0.97
C VAL A 95 10.12 5.79 1.55
N THR A 96 9.78 7.03 1.90
CA THR A 96 10.74 7.93 2.56
C THR A 96 11.18 7.40 3.93
N LEU A 97 10.27 6.82 4.72
CA LEU A 97 10.61 6.20 6.01
C LEU A 97 11.53 4.99 5.80
N GLU A 98 11.29 4.18 4.77
CA GLU A 98 12.15 3.04 4.41
C GLU A 98 13.54 3.50 3.95
N GLU A 99 13.62 4.52 3.11
CA GLU A 99 14.88 5.11 2.63
C GLU A 99 15.70 5.74 3.77
N LEU A 100 15.04 6.34 4.75
CA LEU A 100 15.68 6.88 5.95
C LEU A 100 16.09 5.79 6.97
N GLY A 101 15.54 4.59 6.86
CA GLY A 101 15.84 3.43 7.71
C GLY A 101 15.90 3.76 9.21
N PRO A 102 17.02 3.49 9.92
CA PRO A 102 17.13 3.73 11.35
C PRO A 102 16.96 5.21 11.76
N ALA A 103 17.25 6.15 10.85
CA ALA A 103 17.08 7.58 11.11
C ALA A 103 15.59 8.00 11.20
N ALA A 104 14.69 7.20 10.59
CA ALA A 104 13.24 7.41 10.63
C ALA A 104 12.51 6.54 11.68
N GLU A 105 13.23 5.75 12.47
CA GLU A 105 12.64 5.00 13.58
C GLU A 105 11.92 5.95 14.53
N ALA A 106 10.75 5.55 15.03
CA ALA A 106 9.91 6.41 15.87
C ALA A 106 10.70 7.05 17.03
N ARG A 107 11.59 6.29 17.68
CA ARG A 107 12.40 6.75 18.83
C ARG A 107 13.42 7.84 18.49
N ALA A 108 13.83 7.94 17.22
CA ALA A 108 14.79 8.94 16.75
C ALA A 108 14.10 10.29 16.44
N LEU A 109 12.78 10.29 16.28
CA LEU A 109 12.02 11.48 15.88
C LEU A 109 11.62 12.36 17.06
N ARG A 110 11.50 13.66 16.78
CA ARG A 110 10.89 14.61 17.72
C ARG A 110 9.40 14.29 17.90
N PRO A 111 8.83 14.45 19.11
CA PRO A 111 7.43 14.09 19.38
C PRO A 111 6.40 14.73 18.43
N SER A 112 6.62 15.98 18.02
CA SER A 112 5.72 16.69 17.09
C SER A 112 5.77 16.13 15.67
N LEU A 113 6.94 15.68 15.21
CA LEU A 113 7.07 15.06 13.90
C LEU A 113 6.54 13.63 13.92
N ALA A 114 6.85 12.86 14.97
CA ALA A 114 6.29 11.54 15.20
C ALA A 114 4.75 11.57 15.21
N TRP A 115 4.15 12.59 15.84
CA TRP A 115 2.70 12.80 15.79
C TRP A 115 2.15 12.94 14.36
N ARG A 116 2.79 13.79 13.54
CA ARG A 116 2.36 14.01 12.14
C ARG A 116 2.52 12.76 11.28
N VAL A 117 3.62 12.03 11.47
CA VAL A 117 3.86 10.74 10.81
C VAL A 117 2.78 9.73 11.22
N ALA A 118 2.51 9.61 12.52
CA ALA A 118 1.49 8.71 13.06
C ALA A 118 0.11 9.01 12.46
N GLN A 119 -0.32 10.27 12.44
CA GLN A 119 -1.59 10.68 11.85
C GLN A 119 -1.72 10.31 10.37
N ARG A 120 -0.64 10.47 9.60
CA ARG A 120 -0.65 10.15 8.17
C ARG A 120 -0.72 8.65 7.90
N LEU A 121 -0.05 7.84 8.73
CA LEU A 121 -0.08 6.37 8.64
C LEU A 121 -1.39 5.77 9.15
N ASP A 122 -1.97 6.35 10.20
CA ASP A 122 -3.23 5.92 10.84
C ASP A 122 -4.46 6.22 9.98
N ALA A 123 -4.36 7.20 9.07
CA ALA A 123 -5.41 7.50 8.10
C ALA A 123 -5.51 6.47 6.94
N ASP A 124 -4.54 5.55 6.85
CA ASP A 124 -4.49 4.50 5.83
C ASP A 124 -5.01 3.17 6.43
N PRO A 125 -5.92 2.43 5.76
CA PRO A 125 -6.48 1.17 6.29
C PRO A 125 -5.42 0.10 6.60
N ASP A 126 -4.25 0.18 5.96
CA ASP A 126 -3.14 -0.73 6.28
C ASP A 126 -2.47 -0.40 7.61
N GLY A 127 -2.60 0.83 8.13
CA GLY A 127 -2.33 1.32 9.49
C GLY A 127 -0.98 1.01 10.14
N GLY A 128 -0.13 0.21 9.47
CA GLY A 128 0.99 -0.49 10.06
C GLY A 128 2.04 0.47 10.55
N GLY A 129 2.45 0.32 11.80
CA GLY A 129 3.51 1.12 12.41
C GLY A 129 3.08 2.47 12.99
N ALA A 130 1.83 2.93 12.81
CA ALA A 130 1.40 4.21 13.39
C ALA A 130 1.50 4.25 14.93
N ARG A 131 1.25 3.11 15.59
CA ARG A 131 1.33 2.95 17.05
C ARG A 131 2.67 3.42 17.61
N SER A 132 3.80 2.93 17.10
CA SER A 132 5.12 3.28 17.64
C SER A 132 5.42 4.78 17.55
N TYR A 133 4.91 5.45 16.51
CA TYR A 133 5.03 6.89 16.37
C TYR A 133 4.12 7.64 17.37
N TYR A 134 2.89 7.15 17.62
CA TYR A 134 2.04 7.69 18.68
C TYR A 134 2.64 7.50 20.09
N GLU A 135 3.31 6.37 20.36
CA GLU A 135 4.01 6.14 21.63
C GLU A 135 5.07 7.21 21.88
N VAL A 136 5.86 7.56 20.86
CA VAL A 136 6.86 8.64 20.97
C VAL A 136 6.22 10.01 21.06
N ALA A 137 5.18 10.27 20.26
CA ALA A 137 4.41 11.51 20.34
C ALA A 137 3.77 11.73 21.72
N SER A 138 3.45 10.66 22.45
CA SER A 138 2.89 10.72 23.82
C SER A 138 3.85 11.30 24.88
N ARG A 139 5.12 11.50 24.53
CA ARG A 139 6.12 12.19 25.36
C ARG A 139 6.00 13.70 25.29
N ALA A 140 5.26 14.24 24.31
CA ALA A 140 5.00 15.67 24.24
C ALA A 140 4.11 16.13 25.39
N GLU A 141 4.27 17.38 25.80
CA GLU A 141 3.41 18.00 26.81
C GLU A 141 2.06 18.44 26.22
N GLY A 142 1.07 18.59 27.10
CA GLY A 142 -0.26 19.11 26.76
C GLY A 142 -1.13 18.15 25.95
N LEU A 143 -2.13 18.71 25.28
CA LEU A 143 -3.21 17.96 24.64
C LEU A 143 -2.73 17.02 23.52
N MET A 144 -1.65 17.37 22.80
CA MET A 144 -1.09 16.50 21.75
C MET A 144 -0.57 15.20 22.35
N GLY A 145 0.19 15.27 23.45
CA GLY A 145 0.70 14.09 24.15
C GLY A 145 -0.41 13.20 24.68
N LEU A 146 -1.47 13.81 25.24
CA LEU A 146 -2.65 13.08 25.71
C LEU A 146 -3.39 12.37 24.56
N LYS A 147 -3.63 13.07 23.44
CA LYS A 147 -4.25 12.48 22.24
C LYS A 147 -3.42 11.33 21.69
N ALA A 148 -2.10 11.49 21.63
CA ALA A 148 -1.17 10.45 21.20
C ALA A 148 -1.20 9.23 22.12
N ARG A 149 -1.22 9.44 23.44
CA ARG A 149 -1.32 8.36 24.42
C ARG A 149 -2.60 7.56 24.24
N VAL A 150 -3.75 8.22 24.16
CA VAL A 150 -5.05 7.55 23.96
C VAL A 150 -5.05 6.79 22.63
N ARG A 151 -4.60 7.42 21.53
CA ARG A 151 -4.60 6.77 20.23
C ARG A 151 -3.65 5.57 20.16
N SER A 152 -2.49 5.66 20.81
CA SER A 152 -1.57 4.53 20.95
C SER A 152 -2.21 3.34 21.66
N LEU A 153 -3.02 3.59 22.69
CA LEU A 153 -3.73 2.54 23.44
C LEU A 153 -4.89 1.95 22.64
N GLU A 154 -5.55 2.73 21.80
CA GLU A 154 -6.59 2.23 20.88
C GLU A 154 -6.03 1.31 19.80
N LEU A 155 -4.79 1.55 19.37
CA LEU A 155 -4.08 0.75 18.37
C LEU A 155 -3.30 -0.42 19.00
N ASP A 156 -3.24 -0.52 20.33
CA ASP A 156 -2.64 -1.64 21.02
C ASP A 156 -3.61 -2.84 20.95
N PRO A 157 -3.20 -4.00 20.39
CA PRO A 157 -4.05 -5.20 20.43
C PRO A 157 -4.29 -5.72 21.84
N GLU A 158 -3.37 -5.46 22.78
CA GLU A 158 -3.45 -5.94 24.17
C GLU A 158 -3.10 -4.82 25.17
N PRO A 159 -3.93 -3.76 25.26
CA PRO A 159 -3.65 -2.66 26.17
C PRO A 159 -3.74 -3.13 27.62
N THR A 160 -2.74 -2.77 28.42
CA THR A 160 -2.69 -3.19 29.83
C THR A 160 -3.58 -2.32 30.71
N LEU A 161 -4.18 -2.91 31.76
CA LEU A 161 -4.99 -2.18 32.74
C LEU A 161 -4.25 -1.00 33.39
N PRO A 162 -2.97 -1.13 33.82
CA PRO A 162 -2.23 0.01 34.35
C PRO A 162 -2.08 1.16 33.36
N ALA A 163 -1.84 0.87 32.08
CA ALA A 163 -1.68 1.91 31.06
C ALA A 163 -2.99 2.66 30.78
N LEU A 164 -4.12 1.95 30.77
CA LEU A 164 -5.45 2.55 30.62
C LEU A 164 -5.88 3.36 31.83
N SER A 165 -5.61 2.87 33.05
CA SER A 165 -5.88 3.63 34.28
C SER A 165 -5.08 4.94 34.32
N ALA A 166 -3.79 4.88 33.96
CA ALA A 166 -2.97 6.09 33.88
C ALA A 166 -3.48 7.07 32.81
N ALA A 167 -3.98 6.58 31.68
CA ALA A 167 -4.59 7.43 30.66
C ALA A 167 -5.92 8.05 31.13
N ASP A 168 -6.73 7.33 31.91
CA ASP A 168 -7.99 7.84 32.47
C ASP A 168 -7.75 9.01 33.43
N ASP A 169 -6.77 8.86 34.33
CA ASP A 169 -6.38 9.93 35.26
C ASP A 169 -5.88 11.18 34.54
N LEU A 170 -5.05 11.00 33.51
CA LEU A 170 -4.46 12.10 32.74
C LEU A 170 -5.45 12.80 31.82
N THR A 171 -6.55 12.14 31.46
CA THR A 171 -7.58 12.69 30.55
C THR A 171 -8.81 13.20 31.29
N ARG A 172 -8.79 13.23 32.63
CA ARG A 172 -9.93 13.64 33.48
C ARG A 172 -10.47 15.05 33.19
N GLN A 173 -9.63 15.95 32.69
CA GLN A 173 -10.02 17.32 32.33
C GLN A 173 -10.43 17.46 30.84
N GLU A 174 -10.37 16.37 30.06
CA GLU A 174 -10.61 16.32 28.63
C GLU A 174 -11.75 15.31 28.32
N PRO A 175 -13.02 15.72 28.38
CA PRO A 175 -14.18 14.81 28.39
C PRO A 175 -14.23 13.83 27.21
N GLU A 176 -13.85 14.28 26.01
CA GLU A 176 -13.83 13.44 24.81
C GLU A 176 -12.76 12.35 24.87
N LEU A 177 -11.59 12.65 25.44
CA LEU A 177 -10.52 11.67 25.61
C LEU A 177 -10.86 10.69 26.74
N GLN A 178 -11.43 11.19 27.84
CA GLN A 178 -11.87 10.36 28.95
C GLN A 178 -12.92 9.33 28.49
N LYS A 179 -13.89 9.76 27.66
CA LYS A 179 -14.90 8.86 27.08
C LYS A 179 -14.29 7.71 26.28
N ARG A 180 -13.22 7.99 25.52
CA ARG A 180 -12.50 7.00 24.71
C ARG A 180 -11.74 5.99 25.59
N VAL A 181 -11.04 6.48 26.62
CA VAL A 181 -10.34 5.60 27.58
C VAL A 181 -11.32 4.72 28.36
N ALA A 182 -12.44 5.29 28.83
CA ALA A 182 -13.49 4.54 29.51
C ALA A 182 -14.08 3.42 28.63
N ALA A 183 -14.21 3.66 27.32
CA ALA A 183 -14.66 2.63 26.38
C ALA A 183 -13.66 1.46 26.26
N LEU A 184 -12.36 1.75 26.29
CA LEU A 184 -11.32 0.70 26.31
C LEU A 184 -11.31 -0.10 27.62
N LEU A 185 -11.44 0.58 28.77
CA LEU A 185 -11.55 -0.08 30.08
C LEU A 185 -12.75 -1.03 30.15
N ARG A 186 -13.91 -0.64 29.60
CA ARG A 186 -15.09 -1.51 29.54
C ARG A 186 -14.89 -2.76 28.69
N LYS A 187 -14.10 -2.69 27.61
CA LYS A 187 -13.79 -3.86 26.77
C LYS A 187 -12.92 -4.89 27.49
N LEU A 188 -12.10 -4.45 28.45
CA LEU A 188 -11.20 -5.31 29.23
C LEU A 188 -11.80 -5.81 30.54
N ALA A 189 -12.92 -5.22 31.00
CA ALA A 189 -13.62 -5.73 32.17
C ALA A 189 -14.08 -7.17 31.89
N PRO A 190 -13.71 -8.15 32.76
CA PRO A 190 -14.07 -9.55 32.55
C PRO A 190 -15.59 -9.72 32.60
N GLY A 191 -16.19 -9.89 31.42
CA GLY A 191 -17.51 -10.47 31.16
C GLY A 191 -18.65 -10.19 32.15
N GLU A 192 -19.35 -9.07 31.98
CA GLU A 192 -20.82 -9.11 32.13
C GLU A 192 -21.39 -9.82 30.90
N ARG A 193 -21.36 -11.16 30.91
CA ARG A 193 -22.31 -11.94 30.13
C ARG A 193 -23.69 -11.54 30.66
N ARG A 194 -24.41 -10.69 29.93
CA ARG A 194 -25.83 -10.45 30.16
C ARG A 194 -26.54 -11.81 30.06
N PHE A 195 -26.84 -12.40 31.21
CA PHE A 195 -27.91 -13.38 31.33
C PHE A 195 -29.20 -12.63 30.99
N VAL A 196 -29.72 -12.87 29.79
CA VAL A 196 -31.12 -12.55 29.51
C VAL A 196 -31.92 -13.64 30.22
N GLU A 197 -32.43 -13.27 31.40
CA GLU A 197 -33.42 -14.05 32.12
C GLU A 197 -34.68 -14.11 31.25
N MET A 198 -34.98 -15.29 30.70
CA MET A 198 -36.23 -15.52 29.94
C MET A 198 -37.39 -15.72 30.92
N PRO A 199 -38.49 -14.95 30.82
CA PRO A 199 -39.78 -15.34 31.39
C PRO A 199 -40.49 -16.38 30.48
N PRO A 200 -41.42 -17.18 31.04
CA PRO A 200 -41.98 -18.35 30.37
C PRO A 200 -43.10 -17.98 29.36
N GLU A 201 -43.13 -18.81 28.32
CA GLU A 201 -44.23 -19.25 27.43
C GLU A 201 -45.55 -18.47 27.44
N ASP A 202 -45.89 -17.84 26.32
CA ASP A 202 -46.86 -18.37 25.33
C ASP A 202 -47.32 -17.26 24.39
N THR A 203 -47.25 -17.51 23.08
CA THR A 203 -48.27 -17.25 22.03
C THR A 203 -47.58 -17.09 20.66
N HIS A 204 -47.60 -18.19 19.90
CA HIS A 204 -47.65 -18.33 18.44
C HIS A 204 -46.93 -17.32 17.52
N LEU A 205 -46.01 -17.83 16.68
CA LEU A 205 -46.06 -17.72 15.22
C LEU A 205 -44.97 -18.60 14.57
N GLU A 206 -45.31 -19.13 13.40
CA GLU A 206 -44.70 -20.27 12.71
C GLU A 206 -43.23 -20.04 12.31
N LEU A 207 -42.36 -21.00 12.63
CA LEU A 207 -41.04 -21.13 12.01
C LEU A 207 -41.18 -21.86 10.67
N GLU A 208 -41.38 -21.10 9.59
CA GLU A 208 -40.94 -21.56 8.27
C GLU A 208 -39.41 -21.51 8.24
N LEU A 209 -38.80 -22.70 8.32
CA LEU A 209 -37.44 -22.94 7.86
C LEU A 209 -37.36 -22.56 6.37
N ARG A 210 -36.71 -21.44 6.06
CA ARG A 210 -36.19 -21.19 4.71
C ARG A 210 -34.66 -21.21 4.70
N PRO A 211 -34.04 -22.04 3.84
CA PRO A 211 -32.62 -21.99 3.59
C PRO A 211 -32.30 -20.64 2.95
N SER A 212 -31.27 -19.93 3.41
CA SER A 212 -30.76 -18.77 2.66
C SER A 212 -30.16 -19.28 1.35
N PRO A 213 -30.73 -18.94 0.18
CA PRO A 213 -30.17 -19.29 -1.10
C PRO A 213 -29.02 -18.34 -1.43
N GLN A 214 -28.08 -18.88 -2.19
CA GLN A 214 -27.24 -18.11 -3.10
C GLN A 214 -28.12 -17.23 -4.00
N GLY A 215 -27.67 -15.98 -4.22
CA GLY A 215 -28.07 -15.16 -5.35
C GLY A 215 -29.38 -14.38 -5.16
N GLU A 216 -29.28 -13.06 -5.09
CA GLU A 216 -29.81 -12.15 -6.12
C GLU A 216 -29.63 -10.69 -5.69
N THR A 217 -28.94 -9.93 -6.54
CA THR A 217 -29.28 -8.55 -6.93
C THR A 217 -30.14 -7.74 -5.96
N GLY A 218 -29.49 -7.15 -4.95
CA GLY A 218 -29.98 -5.95 -4.29
C GLY A 218 -29.61 -4.73 -5.12
N ALA A 219 -30.46 -4.39 -6.10
CA ALA A 219 -30.49 -3.07 -6.69
C ALA A 219 -30.93 -2.06 -5.61
N ALA A 220 -29.96 -1.43 -4.95
CA ALA A 220 -30.17 -0.27 -4.11
C ALA A 220 -29.45 0.91 -4.77
N THR A 221 -30.25 1.75 -5.43
CA THR A 221 -30.02 3.18 -5.73
C THR A 221 -28.68 3.55 -6.37
N GLY A 222 -28.73 3.93 -7.65
CA GLY A 222 -27.61 4.49 -8.42
C GLY A 222 -27.06 5.79 -7.84
N LEU A 223 -26.17 5.67 -6.87
CA LEU A 223 -25.36 6.74 -6.33
C LEU A 223 -23.90 6.35 -6.55
N PHE A 224 -23.31 6.96 -7.58
CA PHE A 224 -21.88 7.13 -7.83
C PHE A 224 -20.98 6.05 -7.19
N ARG A 225 -20.58 5.02 -7.95
CA ARG A 225 -19.44 4.20 -7.52
C ARG A 225 -18.19 5.05 -7.75
N PRO A 226 -17.40 5.35 -6.71
CA PRO A 226 -16.18 6.14 -6.88
C PRO A 226 -15.25 5.43 -7.88
N PRO A 227 -14.63 6.17 -8.83
CA PRO A 227 -13.82 5.58 -9.88
C PRO A 227 -12.63 4.82 -9.28
N PRO A 228 -12.22 3.69 -9.90
CA PRO A 228 -11.08 2.95 -9.41
C PRO A 228 -9.81 3.80 -9.48
N ARG A 229 -9.02 3.76 -8.41
CA ARG A 229 -7.70 4.37 -8.37
C ARG A 229 -6.71 3.44 -9.06
N ILE A 230 -6.40 3.75 -10.31
CA ILE A 230 -5.45 3.00 -11.12
C ILE A 230 -4.05 3.58 -10.94
N VAL A 231 -3.13 2.76 -10.45
CA VAL A 231 -1.71 3.10 -10.30
C VAL A 231 -0.92 2.30 -11.35
N PRO A 232 -0.31 2.95 -12.36
CA PRO A 232 0.55 2.25 -13.29
C PRO A 232 1.82 1.79 -12.56
N VAL A 233 2.20 0.53 -12.76
CA VAL A 233 3.38 -0.07 -12.11
C VAL A 233 4.17 -0.94 -13.09
N ARG A 234 5.42 -1.21 -12.72
CA ARG A 234 6.33 -2.16 -13.37
C ARG A 234 6.72 -3.27 -12.43
N LEU A 235 6.84 -4.49 -12.93
CA LEU A 235 7.32 -5.63 -12.16
C LEU A 235 8.85 -5.72 -12.23
N GLU A 236 9.51 -5.59 -11.08
CA GLU A 236 10.97 -5.64 -10.97
C GLU A 236 11.47 -7.03 -10.55
N ALA A 237 10.77 -7.65 -9.59
CA ALA A 237 11.12 -8.96 -9.06
C ALA A 237 9.87 -9.75 -8.63
N MET A 238 10.02 -11.07 -8.50
CA MET A 238 9.05 -11.97 -7.90
C MET A 238 9.81 -13.02 -7.10
N ASP A 239 9.40 -13.24 -5.86
CA ASP A 239 9.95 -14.25 -4.95
C ASP A 239 8.81 -15.01 -4.26
N ASP A 240 9.13 -15.79 -3.23
CA ASP A 240 8.14 -16.59 -2.49
C ASP A 240 7.25 -15.75 -1.57
N ALA A 241 7.69 -14.55 -1.17
CA ALA A 241 6.90 -13.65 -0.33
C ALA A 241 5.93 -12.79 -1.15
N GLY A 242 6.29 -12.43 -2.39
CA GLY A 242 5.44 -11.59 -3.22
C GLY A 242 6.09 -11.08 -4.51
N LEU A 243 5.54 -9.98 -5.00
CA LEU A 243 6.05 -9.22 -6.13
C LEU A 243 6.84 -8.01 -5.62
N ARG A 244 7.80 -7.51 -6.38
CA ARG A 244 8.35 -6.15 -6.20
C ARG A 244 7.91 -5.30 -7.38
N VAL A 245 7.14 -4.26 -7.08
CA VAL A 245 6.51 -3.40 -8.08
C VAL A 245 7.03 -1.97 -7.97
N THR A 246 7.48 -1.41 -9.09
CA THR A 246 7.92 -0.02 -9.18
C THR A 246 6.76 0.85 -9.67
N SER A 247 6.44 1.91 -8.93
CA SER A 247 5.45 2.91 -9.27
C SER A 247 6.06 4.31 -9.25
N VAL A 248 5.24 5.34 -9.47
CA VAL A 248 5.66 6.75 -9.28
C VAL A 248 6.13 7.06 -7.86
N ASN A 249 5.79 6.21 -6.87
CA ASN A 249 6.20 6.39 -5.48
C ASN A 249 7.45 5.55 -5.11
N GLY A 250 8.05 4.79 -6.04
CA GLY A 250 9.20 3.92 -5.77
C GLY A 250 8.92 2.44 -5.98
N THR A 251 9.92 1.60 -5.69
CA THR A 251 9.80 0.13 -5.69
C THR A 251 9.29 -0.34 -4.35
N ASN A 252 8.17 -1.06 -4.36
CA ASN A 252 7.51 -1.57 -3.15
C ASN A 252 7.32 -3.09 -3.20
N PRO A 253 7.49 -3.80 -2.08
CA PRO A 253 7.08 -5.19 -1.96
C PRO A 253 5.54 -5.28 -1.93
N LEU A 254 4.99 -6.17 -2.74
CA LEU A 254 3.57 -6.51 -2.80
C LEU A 254 3.38 -7.99 -2.44
N PRO A 255 3.05 -8.29 -1.17
CA PRO A 255 2.79 -9.67 -0.75
C PRO A 255 1.60 -10.26 -1.50
N PHE A 256 1.68 -11.55 -1.90
CA PHE A 256 0.61 -12.22 -2.65
C PHE A 256 -0.76 -12.14 -1.96
N ARG A 257 -0.79 -12.23 -0.63
CA ARG A 257 -2.02 -12.12 0.19
C ARG A 257 -2.79 -10.80 0.02
N ARG A 258 -2.16 -9.76 -0.53
CA ARG A 258 -2.78 -8.46 -0.78
C ARG A 258 -3.48 -8.37 -2.13
N ILE A 259 -3.28 -9.36 -3.01
CA ILE A 259 -3.88 -9.40 -4.33
C ILE A 259 -5.22 -10.13 -4.22
N LEU A 260 -6.32 -9.39 -4.32
CA LEU A 260 -7.68 -9.91 -4.17
C LEU A 260 -8.24 -10.46 -5.48
N ALA A 261 -7.86 -9.83 -6.60
CA ALA A 261 -8.29 -10.24 -7.93
C ALA A 261 -7.27 -9.88 -9.02
N LEU A 262 -7.36 -10.60 -10.13
CA LEU A 262 -6.60 -10.37 -11.36
C LEU A 262 -7.57 -10.09 -12.50
N ALA A 263 -7.38 -8.98 -13.21
CA ALA A 263 -8.07 -8.72 -14.46
C ALA A 263 -7.09 -8.60 -15.61
N LEU A 264 -7.41 -9.24 -16.73
CA LEU A 264 -6.56 -9.29 -17.91
C LEU A 264 -7.32 -8.70 -19.09
N GLY A 265 -6.65 -7.90 -19.91
CA GLY A 265 -7.26 -7.31 -21.10
C GLY A 265 -6.27 -7.05 -22.20
N ILE A 266 -6.68 -7.27 -23.44
CA ILE A 266 -5.96 -6.83 -24.63
C ILE A 266 -6.51 -5.48 -25.05
N VAL A 267 -5.63 -4.49 -25.21
CA VAL A 267 -5.98 -3.12 -25.63
C VAL A 267 -5.06 -2.66 -26.77
N PRO A 268 -5.49 -1.70 -27.61
CA PRO A 268 -4.58 -1.03 -28.53
C PRO A 268 -3.60 -0.13 -27.77
N ALA A 269 -2.32 -0.22 -28.13
CA ALA A 269 -1.24 0.64 -27.69
C ALA A 269 -1.13 1.89 -28.58
N ALA A 270 -0.38 2.89 -28.12
CA ALA A 270 -0.20 4.18 -28.82
C ALA A 270 0.41 4.06 -30.23
N ASP A 271 1.09 2.95 -30.52
CA ASP A 271 1.68 2.63 -31.82
C ASP A 271 0.75 1.81 -32.73
N GLY A 272 -0.51 1.63 -32.33
CA GLY A 272 -1.53 0.88 -33.07
C GLY A 272 -1.43 -0.65 -32.91
N ARG A 273 -0.47 -1.17 -32.12
CA ARG A 273 -0.35 -2.62 -31.84
C ARG A 273 -1.17 -3.01 -30.64
N ASN A 274 -1.51 -4.30 -30.51
CA ASN A 274 -2.18 -4.79 -29.32
C ASN A 274 -1.18 -5.07 -28.20
N THR A 275 -1.49 -4.63 -26.97
CA THR A 275 -0.75 -4.96 -25.75
C THR A 275 -1.68 -5.59 -24.73
N VAL A 276 -1.10 -6.33 -23.78
CA VAL A 276 -1.84 -6.90 -22.66
C VAL A 276 -1.69 -5.97 -21.46
N ILE A 277 -2.81 -5.68 -20.81
CA ILE A 277 -2.91 -5.04 -19.51
C ILE A 277 -3.26 -6.10 -18.47
N THR A 278 -2.55 -6.06 -17.35
CA THR A 278 -2.84 -6.85 -16.16
C THR A 278 -3.12 -5.93 -14.99
N ASP A 279 -4.32 -6.01 -14.44
CA ASP A 279 -4.74 -5.28 -13.26
C ASP A 279 -4.67 -6.22 -12.03
N LEU A 280 -3.89 -5.82 -11.03
CA LEU A 280 -3.86 -6.43 -9.71
C LEU A 280 -4.78 -5.63 -8.79
N VAL A 281 -5.91 -6.20 -8.39
CA VAL A 281 -6.88 -5.54 -7.51
C VAL A 281 -6.46 -5.74 -6.07
N LEU A 282 -6.23 -4.64 -5.35
CA LEU A 282 -5.78 -4.65 -3.95
C LEU A 282 -6.92 -4.38 -2.96
N SER A 283 -7.96 -3.66 -3.40
CA SER A 283 -9.15 -3.38 -2.60
C SER A 283 -10.41 -3.32 -3.45
N TRP A 284 -11.54 -3.70 -2.85
CA TRP A 284 -12.88 -3.49 -3.40
C TRP A 284 -13.35 -2.06 -3.10
N PRO A 285 -14.34 -1.52 -3.82
CA PRO A 285 -14.86 -0.19 -3.48
C PRO A 285 -15.53 -0.23 -2.10
N GLU A 286 -15.20 0.75 -1.25
CA GLU A 286 -15.70 0.86 0.12
C GLU A 286 -16.07 2.33 0.41
N GLY A 287 -17.37 2.58 0.65
CA GLY A 287 -17.89 3.93 0.87
C GLY A 287 -17.60 4.87 -0.32
N GLU A 288 -16.91 5.97 -0.04
CA GLU A 288 -16.49 6.96 -1.04
C GLU A 288 -15.16 6.62 -1.74
N MET A 289 -14.50 5.51 -1.38
CA MET A 289 -13.24 5.09 -1.99
C MET A 289 -13.46 4.03 -3.08
N GLY A 290 -12.96 4.32 -4.28
CA GLY A 290 -12.95 3.37 -5.41
C GLY A 290 -11.92 2.25 -5.18
N SER A 291 -12.04 1.18 -5.97
CA SER A 291 -11.07 0.07 -5.94
C SER A 291 -9.65 0.56 -6.18
N THR A 292 -8.68 0.07 -5.42
CA THR A 292 -7.26 0.32 -5.71
C THR A 292 -6.74 -0.79 -6.62
N VAL A 293 -6.21 -0.39 -7.78
CA VAL A 293 -5.77 -1.29 -8.84
C VAL A 293 -4.36 -0.92 -9.26
N LEU A 294 -3.45 -1.90 -9.23
CA LEU A 294 -2.13 -1.75 -9.85
C LEU A 294 -2.19 -2.26 -11.29
N ARG A 295 -1.82 -1.40 -12.25
CA ARG A 295 -1.91 -1.70 -13.68
C ARG A 295 -0.52 -1.92 -14.26
N LEU A 296 -0.30 -3.12 -14.80
CA LEU A 296 0.89 -3.54 -15.50
C LEU A 296 0.60 -3.62 -17.00
N HIS A 297 1.41 -2.97 -17.83
CA HIS A 297 1.48 -3.30 -19.25
C HIS A 297 2.43 -4.46 -19.45
N LEU A 298 2.23 -5.27 -20.49
CA LEU A 298 3.10 -6.40 -20.80
C LEU A 298 4.58 -6.02 -20.90
N ALA A 299 4.88 -4.83 -21.44
CA ALA A 299 6.25 -4.31 -21.55
C ALA A 299 6.89 -3.99 -20.18
N ASP A 300 6.07 -3.80 -19.15
CA ASP A 300 6.49 -3.54 -17.78
C ASP A 300 6.53 -4.83 -16.94
N VAL A 301 6.33 -5.99 -17.54
CA VAL A 301 6.57 -7.30 -16.92
C VAL A 301 7.84 -7.86 -17.53
N ALA A 302 8.95 -7.82 -16.79
CA ALA A 302 10.27 -8.32 -17.23
C ALA A 302 10.31 -9.87 -17.32
N LEU A 303 9.45 -10.44 -18.17
CA LEU A 303 9.16 -11.88 -18.26
C LEU A 303 10.37 -12.74 -18.57
N ASP A 304 11.31 -12.22 -19.36
CA ASP A 304 12.58 -12.85 -19.71
C ASP A 304 13.49 -13.08 -18.48
N ARG A 305 13.40 -12.19 -17.48
CA ARG A 305 14.09 -12.34 -16.20
C ARG A 305 13.50 -13.45 -15.34
N PHE A 306 12.18 -13.63 -15.37
CA PHE A 306 11.46 -14.60 -14.54
C PHE A 306 11.39 -16.00 -15.18
N TYR A 307 11.34 -16.06 -16.51
CA TYR A 307 11.19 -17.30 -17.27
C TYR A 307 12.22 -17.32 -18.41
N PRO A 308 13.52 -17.46 -18.08
CA PRO A 308 14.57 -17.43 -19.09
C PRO A 308 14.40 -18.59 -20.07
N GLY A 309 14.50 -18.29 -21.37
CA GLY A 309 14.36 -19.28 -22.45
C GLY A 309 12.91 -19.70 -22.76
N VAL A 310 11.92 -19.17 -22.02
CA VAL A 310 10.49 -19.43 -22.29
C VAL A 310 9.97 -18.37 -23.29
N PRO A 311 9.20 -18.76 -24.31
CA PRO A 311 8.56 -17.81 -25.21
C PRO A 311 7.73 -16.76 -24.45
N PRO A 312 7.77 -15.46 -24.79
CA PRO A 312 7.12 -14.40 -24.01
C PRO A 312 5.65 -14.65 -23.68
N LYS A 313 4.93 -15.29 -24.61
CA LYS A 313 3.53 -15.68 -24.44
C LYS A 313 3.35 -16.71 -23.32
N GLU A 314 4.18 -17.75 -23.33
CA GLU A 314 4.15 -18.82 -22.33
C GLU A 314 4.66 -18.32 -20.99
N ALA A 315 5.69 -17.48 -20.99
CA ALA A 315 6.21 -16.81 -19.80
C ALA A 315 5.13 -15.96 -19.11
N TYR A 316 4.37 -15.19 -19.89
CA TYR A 316 3.26 -14.39 -19.35
C TYR A 316 2.17 -15.26 -18.71
N LEU A 317 1.77 -16.36 -19.36
CA LEU A 317 0.76 -17.28 -18.80
C LEU A 317 1.26 -18.00 -17.55
N CYS A 318 2.54 -18.40 -17.52
CA CYS A 318 3.15 -18.96 -16.31
C CYS A 318 3.14 -17.93 -15.18
N TRP A 319 3.53 -16.69 -15.46
CA TRP A 319 3.49 -15.60 -14.49
C TRP A 319 2.08 -15.37 -13.91
N VAL A 320 1.07 -15.21 -14.76
CA VAL A 320 -0.32 -15.02 -14.29
C VAL A 320 -0.78 -16.19 -13.43
N ARG A 321 -0.46 -17.43 -13.83
CA ARG A 321 -0.83 -18.63 -13.08
C ARG A 321 -0.14 -18.67 -11.72
N ASP A 322 1.14 -18.34 -11.66
CA ASP A 322 1.91 -18.36 -10.42
C ASP A 322 1.41 -17.29 -9.44
N VAL A 323 1.10 -16.08 -9.94
CA VAL A 323 0.48 -15.03 -9.13
C VAL A 323 -0.89 -15.47 -8.63
N ALA A 324 -1.75 -16.02 -9.49
CA ALA A 324 -3.09 -16.48 -9.11
C ALA A 324 -3.03 -17.60 -8.04
N ALA A 325 -2.15 -18.59 -8.23
CA ALA A 325 -2.00 -19.72 -7.33
C ALA A 325 -1.48 -19.29 -5.95
N ARG A 326 -0.51 -18.37 -5.89
CA ARG A 326 0.10 -17.91 -4.64
C ARG A 326 -0.76 -16.89 -3.88
N SER A 327 -1.60 -16.12 -4.58
CA SER A 327 -2.47 -15.10 -3.97
C SER A 327 -3.86 -15.62 -3.60
N GLY A 328 -4.37 -16.65 -4.29
CA GLY A 328 -5.78 -17.02 -4.23
C GLY A 328 -6.70 -15.98 -4.88
N ALA A 329 -6.15 -15.09 -5.71
CA ALA A 329 -6.88 -14.00 -6.33
C ALA A 329 -7.98 -14.50 -7.28
N LYS A 330 -9.15 -13.85 -7.23
CA LYS A 330 -10.26 -14.11 -8.16
C LYS A 330 -9.94 -13.58 -9.56
N ARG A 331 -10.39 -14.25 -10.62
CA ARG A 331 -10.32 -13.70 -11.98
C ARG A 331 -11.50 -12.76 -12.27
N LEU A 332 -11.22 -11.67 -12.96
CA LEU A 332 -12.21 -10.72 -13.44
C LEU A 332 -12.12 -10.55 -14.97
N PRO A 333 -13.25 -10.57 -15.70
CA PRO A 333 -14.60 -10.88 -15.23
C PRO A 333 -14.79 -12.38 -14.89
N PRO A 334 -15.74 -12.73 -14.00
CA PRO A 334 -16.02 -14.12 -13.64
C PRO A 334 -16.46 -14.93 -14.88
N GLY A 335 -15.94 -16.16 -15.03
CA GLY A 335 -16.30 -17.05 -16.13
C GLY A 335 -15.42 -16.97 -17.38
N THR A 336 -14.33 -16.20 -17.35
CA THR A 336 -13.27 -16.29 -18.38
C THR A 336 -12.50 -17.60 -18.24
N GLU A 337 -12.48 -18.42 -19.31
CA GLU A 337 -11.68 -19.66 -19.34
C GLU A 337 -10.19 -19.35 -19.15
N ASP A 338 -9.42 -20.29 -18.59
CA ASP A 338 -8.00 -20.11 -18.21
C ASP A 338 -7.08 -19.62 -19.35
N HIS A 339 -7.56 -19.62 -20.60
CA HIS A 339 -6.77 -19.36 -21.80
C HIS A 339 -7.28 -18.19 -22.66
N THR A 340 -8.39 -17.53 -22.32
CA THR A 340 -8.94 -16.42 -23.12
C THR A 340 -8.84 -15.08 -22.39
N VAL A 341 -8.03 -14.18 -22.94
CA VAL A 341 -7.91 -12.79 -22.47
C VAL A 341 -8.89 -11.91 -23.25
N PRO A 342 -9.86 -11.24 -22.58
CA PRO A 342 -10.81 -10.33 -23.23
C PRO A 342 -10.13 -9.20 -24.02
N ARG A 343 -10.82 -8.69 -25.04
CA ARG A 343 -10.36 -7.55 -25.86
C ARG A 343 -11.21 -6.33 -25.55
N TYR A 344 -10.55 -5.19 -25.40
CA TYR A 344 -11.17 -3.89 -25.18
C TYR A 344 -10.61 -2.89 -26.20
N ALA A 345 -11.41 -1.91 -26.60
CA ALA A 345 -11.01 -0.84 -27.52
C ALA A 345 -10.10 0.20 -26.85
N SER A 346 -10.07 0.27 -25.51
CA SER A 346 -9.12 1.12 -24.77
C SER A 346 -8.89 0.62 -23.33
N PRO A 347 -7.81 1.09 -22.65
CA PRO A 347 -7.63 0.87 -21.22
C PRO A 347 -8.80 1.39 -20.37
N ASP A 348 -9.46 2.47 -20.81
CA ASP A 348 -10.60 3.06 -20.10
C ASP A 348 -11.86 2.19 -20.25
N GLU A 349 -12.06 1.56 -21.41
CA GLU A 349 -13.13 0.59 -21.59
C GLU A 349 -12.92 -0.65 -20.72
N MET A 350 -11.69 -1.16 -20.64
CA MET A 350 -11.35 -2.23 -19.71
C MET A 350 -11.69 -1.82 -18.28
N THR A 351 -11.29 -0.63 -17.85
CA THR A 351 -11.59 -0.12 -16.51
C THR A 351 -13.09 -0.10 -16.24
N ARG A 352 -13.89 0.46 -17.15
CA ARG A 352 -15.35 0.56 -16.98
C ARG A 352 -16.04 -0.81 -16.94
N GLN A 353 -15.65 -1.73 -17.82
CA GLN A 353 -16.29 -3.05 -17.91
C GLN A 353 -15.87 -3.99 -16.77
N VAL A 354 -14.64 -3.89 -16.27
CA VAL A 354 -14.11 -4.77 -15.23
C VAL A 354 -14.41 -4.25 -13.83
N HIS A 355 -14.27 -2.94 -13.61
CA HIS A 355 -14.33 -2.34 -12.27
C HIS A 355 -15.59 -1.47 -12.04
N GLY A 356 -16.36 -1.16 -13.11
CA GLY A 356 -17.56 -0.32 -13.07
C GLY A 356 -17.33 1.15 -13.48
N GLU A 357 -18.40 1.86 -13.85
CA GLU A 357 -18.37 3.31 -14.16
C GLU A 357 -18.37 4.16 -12.87
N GLY A 358 -17.64 5.27 -12.93
CA GLY A 358 -17.91 6.48 -12.14
C GLY A 358 -18.78 7.44 -12.92
#